data_AF-A0A2S9TEP2-F1
#
_entry.id   AF-A0A2S9TEP2-F1
#
_cell.length_a   1.000
_cell.length_b   1.000
_cell.length_c   1.000
_cell.angle_alpha   90.00
_cell.angle_beta   90.00
_cell.angle_gamma   90.00
#
_symmetry.space_group_name_H-M   'P 1'
#
loop_
_entity.id
_entity.type
_entity.pdbx_description
1 polymer ?
#
loop_
_entity_poly.entity_id
_entity_poly.type
_entity_poly.pdbx_seq_one_letter_code
_entity_poly.pdbx_strand_id
1 'polypeptide(L)'
;HRTVKGLNIVSLNYSDSHTDMMLDFSINYNKNQTININENSFHHKSNAYKRRIEGNDGKNILALEMVNRVLKSGIYADYLLVDSWYAKPDFINTVQANGLDVIARVANNPRIWQFTGKYRTLEILYNNSKQNKVSKLGNYNSIKYSYVSTITTHKTLGKIKIVFIKTKENLIPIISTNTILSDIEIINTYKKRWNIEQGYKDLREYFQFGKEENRIFEALVARITLSFFAYNLTSYINRINNEPQTLGELFRD
;
A
#
# COMPACT_ATOMS: atom_id res chain seq x y z
N HIS A 1 -14.17 -24.48 11.99
CA HIS A 1 -13.12 -23.63 11.39
C HIS A 1 -11.87 -24.47 11.17
N ARG A 2 -11.35 -24.54 9.92
CA ARG A 2 -10.07 -25.20 9.62
C ARG A 2 -8.95 -24.17 9.78
N THR A 3 -8.07 -24.36 10.74
CA THR A 3 -6.87 -23.52 10.91
C THR A 3 -5.84 -23.95 9.88
N VAL A 4 -5.56 -23.10 8.90
CA VAL A 4 -4.53 -23.35 7.88
C VAL A 4 -3.31 -22.50 8.21
N LYS A 5 -2.14 -23.14 8.31
CA LYS A 5 -0.87 -22.43 8.43
C LYS A 5 -0.50 -21.89 7.04
N GLY A 6 -0.12 -20.63 6.95
CA GLY A 6 0.30 -19.99 5.71
C GLY A 6 1.44 -19.01 5.94
N LEU A 7 2.08 -18.60 4.85
CA LEU A 7 3.06 -17.52 4.86
C LEU A 7 2.35 -16.20 4.55
N ASN A 8 2.84 -15.10 5.12
CA ASN A 8 2.38 -13.78 4.72
C ASN A 8 3.24 -13.32 3.54
N ILE A 9 2.62 -12.61 2.60
CA ILE A 9 3.34 -11.91 1.54
C ILE A 9 3.05 -10.43 1.73
N VAL A 10 4.12 -9.64 1.79
CA VAL A 10 4.08 -8.19 1.73
C VAL A 10 4.47 -7.83 0.31
N SER A 11 3.64 -7.09 -0.42
CA SER A 11 3.95 -6.68 -1.80
C SER A 11 3.84 -5.18 -1.96
N LEU A 12 4.60 -4.66 -2.92
CA LEU A 12 4.55 -3.29 -3.37
C LEU A 12 4.13 -3.27 -4.84
N ASN A 13 3.15 -2.45 -5.16
CA ASN A 13 2.60 -2.30 -6.49
C ASN A 13 2.77 -0.87 -6.98
N TYR A 14 2.95 -0.71 -8.29
CA TYR A 14 2.88 0.57 -8.98
C TYR A 14 1.58 0.67 -9.75
N SER A 15 0.98 1.85 -9.74
CA SER A 15 -0.25 2.15 -10.46
C SER A 15 -0.17 3.55 -11.05
N ASP A 16 -0.36 3.66 -12.36
CA ASP A 16 -0.45 4.94 -13.08
C ASP A 16 -1.90 5.30 -13.45
N SER A 17 -2.87 4.70 -12.74
CA SER A 17 -4.33 4.79 -13.00
C SER A 17 -4.84 3.96 -14.17
N HIS A 18 -3.96 3.43 -15.02
CA HIS A 18 -4.35 2.63 -16.17
C HIS A 18 -3.86 1.19 -16.05
N THR A 19 -2.62 1.04 -15.57
CA THR A 19 -2.00 -0.27 -15.38
C THR A 19 -1.51 -0.41 -13.95
N ASP A 20 -1.80 -1.55 -13.35
CA ASP A 20 -1.21 -1.97 -12.09
C ASP A 20 -0.11 -3.00 -12.34
N MET A 21 1.04 -2.78 -11.73
CA MET A 21 2.22 -3.65 -11.85
C MET A 21 2.72 -4.06 -10.46
N MET A 22 3.11 -5.31 -10.34
CA MET A 22 3.74 -5.87 -9.14
C MET A 22 5.24 -5.54 -9.17
N LEU A 23 5.72 -4.70 -8.25
CA LEU A 23 7.11 -4.22 -8.26
C LEU A 23 8.04 -5.06 -7.39
N ASP A 24 7.62 -5.35 -6.16
CA ASP A 24 8.46 -6.03 -5.17
C ASP A 24 7.60 -6.87 -4.23
N PHE A 25 8.21 -7.86 -3.59
CA PHE A 25 7.59 -8.65 -2.53
C PHE A 25 8.60 -9.21 -1.52
N SER A 26 8.10 -9.39 -0.31
CA SER A 26 8.77 -10.15 0.74
C SER A 26 7.85 -11.18 1.36
N ILE A 27 8.40 -12.37 1.62
CA ILE A 27 7.72 -13.44 2.34
C ILE A 27 7.98 -13.19 3.82
N ASN A 28 6.94 -12.92 4.60
CA ASN A 28 7.03 -12.71 6.04
C ASN A 28 6.53 -13.95 6.80
N TYR A 29 7.42 -14.50 7.62
CA TYR A 29 7.09 -15.67 8.44
C TYR A 29 6.24 -15.28 9.66
N ASN A 30 5.32 -16.16 10.05
CA ASN A 30 4.59 -15.99 11.31
C ASN A 30 5.52 -16.25 12.50
N LYS A 31 5.28 -15.58 13.64
CA LYS A 31 6.10 -15.76 14.85
C LYS A 31 6.19 -17.21 15.36
N ASN A 32 5.13 -17.99 15.15
CA ASN A 32 5.05 -19.39 15.59
C ASN A 32 5.62 -20.34 14.51
N GLN A 33 6.85 -20.09 14.08
CA GLN A 33 7.51 -20.93 13.08
C GLN A 33 7.80 -22.31 13.67
N THR A 34 7.60 -23.35 12.86
CA THR A 34 7.99 -24.72 13.21
C THR A 34 9.23 -25.20 12.45
N ILE A 35 9.85 -24.33 11.63
CA ILE A 35 11.00 -24.67 10.78
C ILE A 35 12.12 -23.68 11.11
N ASN A 36 13.33 -24.19 11.37
CA ASN A 36 14.50 -23.37 11.63
C ASN A 36 15.06 -22.81 10.32
N ILE A 37 14.89 -21.51 10.09
CA ILE A 37 15.32 -20.83 8.85
C ILE A 37 16.84 -20.62 8.83
N ASN A 38 17.47 -20.59 10.01
CA ASN A 38 18.90 -20.35 10.17
C ASN A 38 19.74 -21.60 9.85
N GLU A 39 19.14 -22.78 9.84
CA GLU A 39 19.78 -24.01 9.37
C GLU A 39 19.68 -24.09 7.84
N ASN A 40 20.62 -23.44 7.16
CA ASN A 40 20.77 -23.59 5.72
C ASN A 40 22.26 -23.62 5.33
N SER A 41 22.57 -24.28 4.23
CA SER A 41 23.94 -24.41 3.68
C SER A 41 24.32 -23.24 2.76
N PHE A 42 23.49 -22.18 2.68
CA PHE A 42 23.75 -21.08 1.77
C PHE A 42 24.81 -20.14 2.34
N HIS A 43 25.70 -19.69 1.46
CA HIS A 43 26.66 -18.65 1.82
C HIS A 43 25.94 -17.34 2.16
N HIS A 44 26.36 -16.64 3.21
CA HIS A 44 25.71 -15.42 3.72
C HIS A 44 25.58 -14.28 2.71
N LYS A 45 26.43 -14.26 1.67
CA LYS A 45 26.35 -13.27 0.57
C LYS A 45 25.30 -13.60 -0.48
N SER A 46 24.77 -14.82 -0.50
CA SER A 46 23.79 -15.26 -1.51
C SER A 46 22.44 -14.57 -1.36
N ASN A 47 21.71 -14.43 -2.47
CA ASN A 47 20.37 -13.85 -2.44
C ASN A 47 19.38 -14.73 -1.66
N ALA A 48 19.51 -16.06 -1.76
CA ALA A 48 18.69 -17.00 -1.01
C ALA A 48 18.82 -16.77 0.51
N TYR A 49 20.06 -16.64 1.02
CA TYR A 49 20.31 -16.34 2.42
C TYR A 49 19.69 -15.00 2.84
N LYS A 50 19.93 -13.93 2.06
CA LYS A 50 19.39 -12.60 2.36
C LYS A 50 17.85 -12.59 2.41
N ARG A 51 17.19 -13.24 1.45
CA ARG A 51 15.72 -13.36 1.39
C ARG A 51 15.13 -14.14 2.56
N ARG A 52 15.85 -15.16 3.06
CA ARG A 52 15.46 -15.92 4.25
C ARG A 52 15.55 -15.09 5.53
N ILE A 53 16.62 -14.32 5.69
CA ILE A 53 16.77 -13.42 6.83
C ILE A 53 15.70 -12.33 6.80
N GLU A 54 15.51 -11.68 5.64
CA GLU A 54 14.48 -10.66 5.39
C GLU A 54 13.10 -11.12 5.88
N GLY A 55 12.72 -12.38 5.63
CA GLY A 55 11.39 -12.85 6.02
C GLY A 55 11.08 -12.86 7.52
N ASN A 56 12.09 -12.73 8.38
CA ASN A 56 11.92 -12.61 9.84
C ASN A 56 11.65 -11.17 10.30
N ASP A 57 11.83 -10.18 9.43
CA ASP A 57 11.63 -8.78 9.76
C ASP A 57 10.15 -8.43 9.92
N GLY A 58 9.90 -7.31 10.61
CA GLY A 58 8.53 -6.79 10.77
C GLY A 58 7.97 -6.31 9.43
N LYS A 59 6.69 -6.55 9.16
CA LYS A 59 6.01 -6.12 7.91
C LYS A 59 6.23 -4.64 7.56
N ASN A 60 6.29 -3.75 8.57
CA ASN A 60 6.57 -2.34 8.33
C ASN A 60 8.01 -2.08 7.86
N ILE A 61 8.98 -2.84 8.38
CA ILE A 61 10.39 -2.74 7.95
C ILE A 61 10.47 -3.22 6.50
N LEU A 62 9.89 -4.38 6.19
CA LEU A 62 9.81 -4.92 4.84
C LEU A 62 9.19 -3.94 3.84
N ALA A 63 8.07 -3.31 4.20
CA ALA A 63 7.43 -2.31 3.36
C ALA A 63 8.33 -1.09 3.12
N LEU A 64 9.03 -0.58 4.14
CA LEU A 64 9.97 0.54 3.99
C LEU A 64 11.16 0.16 3.10
N GLU A 65 11.72 -1.03 3.28
CA GLU A 65 12.82 -1.50 2.45
C GLU A 65 12.41 -1.66 0.98
N MET A 66 11.23 -2.21 0.71
CA MET A 66 10.69 -2.30 -0.66
C MET A 66 10.52 -0.92 -1.30
N VAL A 67 9.94 0.05 -0.56
CA VAL A 67 9.82 1.44 -1.04
C VAL A 67 11.20 2.03 -1.35
N ASN A 68 12.17 1.85 -0.44
CA ASN A 68 13.53 2.34 -0.64
C ASN A 68 14.22 1.71 -1.86
N ARG A 69 14.03 0.40 -2.10
CA ARG A 69 14.58 -0.29 -3.27
C ARG A 69 14.01 0.28 -4.57
N VAL A 70 12.70 0.45 -4.63
CA VAL A 70 11.97 0.99 -5.80
C VAL A 70 12.37 2.44 -6.09
N LEU A 71 12.45 3.30 -5.07
CA LEU A 71 12.89 4.68 -5.25
C LEU A 71 14.35 4.75 -5.72
N LYS A 72 15.24 3.92 -5.15
CA LYS A 72 16.65 3.84 -5.58
C LYS A 72 16.82 3.29 -6.99
N SER A 73 15.89 2.47 -7.50
CA SER A 73 15.91 2.01 -8.89
C SER A 73 15.38 3.05 -9.88
N GLY A 74 15.04 4.26 -9.41
CA GLY A 74 14.59 5.36 -10.27
C GLY A 74 13.11 5.34 -10.61
N ILE A 75 12.30 4.53 -9.91
CA ILE A 75 10.85 4.54 -10.08
C ILE A 75 10.30 5.78 -9.38
N TYR A 76 9.64 6.63 -10.16
CA TYR A 76 8.98 7.84 -9.68
C TYR A 76 7.51 7.54 -9.33
N ALA A 77 7.02 8.13 -8.24
CA ALA A 77 5.61 8.10 -7.86
C ALA A 77 5.26 9.38 -7.11
N ASP A 78 4.01 9.83 -7.23
CA ASP A 78 3.54 11.01 -6.49
C ASP A 78 3.18 10.67 -5.04
N TYR A 79 2.60 9.48 -4.82
CA TYR A 79 2.08 9.07 -3.51
C TYR A 79 2.31 7.59 -3.22
N LEU A 80 2.65 7.28 -1.98
CA LEU A 80 2.50 5.95 -1.41
C LEU A 80 1.10 5.79 -0.81
N LEU A 81 0.39 4.74 -1.22
CA LEU A 81 -0.93 4.39 -0.68
C LEU A 81 -0.83 3.20 0.27
N VAL A 82 -1.24 3.38 1.53
CA VAL A 82 -1.24 2.29 2.51
C VAL A 82 -2.52 2.21 3.33
N ASP A 83 -2.83 1.01 3.81
CA ASP A 83 -3.93 0.80 4.74
C ASP A 83 -3.55 1.18 6.19
N SER A 84 -4.49 0.97 7.11
CA SER A 84 -4.30 1.27 8.53
C SER A 84 -3.29 0.38 9.24
N TRP A 85 -2.85 -0.75 8.65
CA TRP A 85 -1.83 -1.60 9.25
C TRP A 85 -0.44 -0.97 9.16
N TYR A 86 -0.15 -0.30 8.04
CA TYR A 86 1.13 0.37 7.81
C TYR A 86 1.14 1.84 8.24
N ALA A 87 -0.04 2.47 8.41
CA ALA A 87 -0.20 3.89 8.71
C ALA A 87 0.20 4.31 10.15
N LYS A 88 1.41 3.95 10.60
CA LYS A 88 2.01 4.46 11.85
C LYS A 88 2.77 5.76 11.56
N PRO A 89 2.79 6.74 12.49
CA PRO A 89 3.52 7.98 12.27
C PRO A 89 4.98 7.79 11.86
N ASP A 90 5.72 6.89 12.49
CA ASP A 90 7.14 6.70 12.14
C ASP A 90 7.34 6.13 10.73
N PHE A 91 6.42 5.26 10.27
CA PHE A 91 6.42 4.73 8.91
C PHE A 91 6.21 5.86 7.90
N ILE A 92 5.18 6.67 8.11
CA ILE A 92 4.83 7.80 7.23
C ILE A 92 5.98 8.83 7.20
N ASN A 93 6.53 9.16 8.36
CA ASN A 93 7.66 10.09 8.47
C ASN A 93 8.88 9.59 7.68
N THR A 94 9.18 8.29 7.77
CA THR A 94 10.30 7.68 7.03
C THR A 94 10.08 7.75 5.52
N VAL A 95 8.86 7.51 5.04
CA VAL A 95 8.53 7.62 3.61
C VAL A 95 8.65 9.07 3.12
N GLN A 96 8.15 10.04 3.89
CA GLN A 96 8.32 11.46 3.59
C GLN A 96 9.78 11.90 3.56
N ALA A 97 10.61 11.41 4.48
CA ALA A 97 12.04 11.68 4.50
C ALA A 97 12.76 11.16 3.25
N ASN A 98 12.21 10.15 2.57
CA ASN A 98 12.69 9.65 1.27
C ASN A 98 12.07 10.39 0.07
N GLY A 99 11.36 11.50 0.28
CA GLY A 99 10.84 12.36 -0.78
C GLY A 99 9.51 11.92 -1.39
N LEU A 100 8.75 11.03 -0.73
CA LEU A 100 7.46 10.53 -1.21
C LEU A 100 6.33 10.92 -0.25
N ASP A 101 5.27 11.52 -0.79
CA ASP A 101 4.07 11.81 -0.01
C ASP A 101 3.25 10.54 0.26
N VAL A 102 2.49 10.54 1.36
CA VAL A 102 1.70 9.38 1.80
C VAL A 102 0.23 9.75 1.90
N ILE A 103 -0.63 8.89 1.35
CA ILE A 103 -2.08 8.91 1.59
C ILE A 103 -2.47 7.58 2.21
N ALA A 104 -3.02 7.64 3.43
CA ALA A 104 -3.28 6.44 4.21
C ALA A 104 -4.62 6.47 4.93
N ARG A 105 -5.32 5.33 4.97
CA ARG A 105 -6.39 5.14 5.96
C ARG A 105 -5.75 4.94 7.33
N VAL A 106 -6.31 5.57 8.35
CA VAL A 106 -5.78 5.45 9.71
C VAL A 106 -6.75 4.73 10.64
N ALA A 107 -6.20 3.96 11.57
CA ALA A 107 -7.00 3.35 12.63
C ALA A 107 -7.46 4.43 13.61
N ASN A 108 -8.71 4.33 14.08
CA ASN A 108 -9.20 5.20 15.15
C ASN A 108 -8.65 4.73 16.51
N ASN A 109 -7.38 5.04 16.76
CA ASN A 109 -6.69 4.70 18.00
C ASN A 109 -6.00 5.94 18.58
N PRO A 110 -6.48 6.50 19.71
CA PRO A 110 -5.91 7.70 20.30
C PRO A 110 -4.48 7.53 20.81
N ARG A 111 -4.02 6.28 21.04
CA ARG A 111 -2.63 6.02 21.46
C ARG A 111 -1.63 6.15 20.32
N ILE A 112 -2.08 5.98 19.07
CA ILE A 112 -1.23 6.06 17.88
C ILE A 112 -1.08 7.51 17.41
N TRP A 113 -2.16 8.31 17.53
CA TRP A 113 -2.24 9.63 16.94
C TRP A 113 -2.04 10.74 17.97
N GLN A 114 -0.87 11.36 17.95
CA GLN A 114 -0.48 12.45 18.85
C GLN A 114 -0.68 13.82 18.18
N PHE A 115 -1.95 14.18 17.94
CA PHE A 115 -2.28 15.51 17.42
C PHE A 115 -2.03 16.59 18.47
N THR A 116 -1.52 17.73 18.03
CA THR A 116 -1.21 18.89 18.87
C THR A 116 -2.40 19.84 18.96
N GLY A 117 -2.41 20.70 20.00
CA GLY A 117 -3.47 21.68 20.23
C GLY A 117 -4.69 21.12 20.99
N LYS A 118 -5.84 21.75 20.75
CA LYS A 118 -7.10 21.48 21.48
C LYS A 118 -7.75 20.16 21.07
N TYR A 119 -7.58 19.74 19.81
CA TYR A 119 -8.28 18.60 19.23
C TYR A 119 -7.34 17.41 19.06
N ARG A 120 -7.28 16.57 20.10
CA ARG A 120 -6.26 15.51 20.23
C ARG A 120 -6.65 14.14 19.69
N THR A 121 -7.90 13.94 19.29
CA THR A 121 -8.39 12.65 18.75
C THR A 121 -9.06 12.85 17.39
N LEU A 122 -9.08 11.78 16.58
CA LEU A 122 -9.76 11.76 15.28
C LEU A 122 -11.25 12.10 15.41
N GLU A 123 -11.90 11.63 16.48
CA GLU A 123 -13.32 11.90 16.74
C GLU A 123 -13.57 13.37 17.04
N ILE A 124 -12.76 13.99 17.91
CA ILE A 124 -12.89 15.40 18.24
C ILE A 124 -12.62 16.26 17.00
N LEU A 125 -11.60 15.92 16.22
CA LEU A 125 -11.30 16.58 14.95
C LEU A 125 -12.46 16.47 13.96
N TYR A 126 -13.07 15.29 13.84
CA TYR A 126 -14.24 15.07 12.98
C TYR A 126 -15.44 15.91 13.44
N ASN A 127 -15.81 15.85 14.71
CA ASN A 127 -16.96 16.57 15.25
C ASN A 127 -16.79 18.09 15.09
N ASN A 128 -15.58 18.61 15.34
CA ASN A 128 -15.27 20.01 15.10
C ASN A 128 -15.37 20.37 13.62
N SER A 129 -14.84 19.53 12.72
CA SER A 129 -14.90 19.77 11.28
C SER A 129 -16.35 19.80 10.77
N LYS A 130 -17.18 18.86 11.24
CA LYS A 130 -18.59 18.73 10.89
C LYS A 130 -19.42 19.94 11.36
N GLN A 131 -19.10 20.52 12.51
CA GLN A 131 -19.79 21.70 13.04
C GLN A 131 -19.44 23.00 12.32
N ASN A 132 -18.18 23.13 11.87
CA ASN A 132 -17.66 24.40 11.32
C ASN A 132 -17.58 24.44 9.79
N LYS A 133 -17.78 23.31 9.11
CA LYS A 133 -17.71 23.21 7.65
C LYS A 133 -18.91 22.47 7.10
N VAL A 134 -19.34 22.87 5.90
CA VAL A 134 -20.37 22.16 5.15
C VAL A 134 -19.79 20.85 4.64
N SER A 135 -20.38 19.73 5.06
CA SER A 135 -20.06 18.41 4.53
C SER A 135 -20.44 18.32 3.05
N LYS A 136 -19.55 17.72 2.26
CA LYS A 136 -19.80 17.45 0.84
C LYS A 136 -20.33 16.03 0.67
N LEU A 137 -21.03 15.78 -0.42
CA LEU A 137 -21.52 14.45 -0.78
C LEU A 137 -20.64 13.82 -1.85
N GLY A 138 -20.51 12.51 -1.79
CA GLY A 138 -19.81 11.72 -2.79
C GLY A 138 -20.46 10.35 -2.95
N ASN A 139 -20.10 9.68 -4.05
CA ASN A 139 -20.51 8.32 -4.33
C ASN A 139 -19.30 7.49 -4.77
N TYR A 140 -19.35 6.19 -4.48
CA TYR A 140 -18.47 5.17 -5.01
C TYR A 140 -19.30 3.92 -5.25
N ASN A 141 -19.51 3.57 -6.53
CA ASN A 141 -20.46 2.55 -6.96
C ASN A 141 -21.87 2.83 -6.40
N SER A 142 -22.39 1.95 -5.54
CA SER A 142 -23.68 2.09 -4.87
C SER A 142 -23.58 2.76 -3.49
N ILE A 143 -22.37 3.08 -3.02
CA ILE A 143 -22.11 3.59 -1.66
C ILE A 143 -22.12 5.11 -1.66
N LYS A 144 -23.20 5.68 -1.11
CA LYS A 144 -23.29 7.11 -0.79
C LYS A 144 -22.52 7.43 0.49
N TYR A 145 -21.75 8.51 0.47
CA TYR A 145 -21.03 9.02 1.64
C TYR A 145 -21.04 10.54 1.69
N SER A 146 -20.80 11.06 2.89
CA SER A 146 -20.44 12.47 3.09
C SER A 146 -18.98 12.57 3.49
N TYR A 147 -18.35 13.70 3.23
CA TYR A 147 -16.97 13.93 3.64
C TYR A 147 -16.72 15.37 4.06
N VAL A 148 -15.77 15.53 4.97
CA VAL A 148 -15.29 16.82 5.47
C VAL A 148 -13.81 16.67 5.85
N SER A 149 -13.02 17.72 5.70
CA SER A 149 -11.59 17.69 6.02
C SER A 149 -11.17 18.73 7.04
N THR A 150 -10.02 18.46 7.66
CA THR A 150 -9.30 19.42 8.51
C THR A 150 -7.80 19.32 8.28
N ILE A 151 -7.11 20.42 8.56
CA ILE A 151 -5.65 20.44 8.62
C ILE A 151 -5.29 20.53 10.09
N THR A 152 -4.44 19.61 10.55
CA THR A 152 -3.97 19.55 11.93
C THR A 152 -2.47 19.32 11.95
N THR A 153 -1.86 19.49 13.12
CA THR A 153 -0.43 19.25 13.31
C THR A 153 -0.24 18.03 14.20
N HIS A 154 0.47 17.02 13.70
CA HIS A 154 0.91 15.85 14.44
C HIS A 154 2.34 16.05 14.94
N LYS A 155 2.66 15.54 16.14
CA LYS A 155 3.98 15.73 16.77
C LYS A 155 5.15 15.29 15.88
N THR A 156 5.03 14.14 15.22
CA THR A 156 6.07 13.58 14.33
C THR A 156 5.93 14.01 12.87
N LEU A 157 4.70 14.17 12.38
CA LEU A 157 4.45 14.34 10.93
C LEU A 157 4.34 15.81 10.51
N GLY A 158 4.38 16.74 11.46
CA GLY A 158 4.10 18.14 11.19
C GLY A 158 2.65 18.34 10.73
N LYS A 159 2.45 19.26 9.78
CA LYS A 159 1.13 19.57 9.23
C LYS A 159 0.65 18.46 8.31
N ILE A 160 -0.55 17.96 8.56
CA ILE A 160 -1.20 16.94 7.74
C ILE A 160 -2.65 17.31 7.50
N LYS A 161 -3.20 16.82 6.40
CA LYS A 161 -4.61 16.95 6.07
C LYS A 161 -5.33 15.64 6.36
N ILE A 162 -6.46 15.72 7.05
CA ILE A 162 -7.30 14.57 7.35
C ILE A 162 -8.64 14.76 6.66
N VAL A 163 -9.02 13.83 5.79
CA VAL A 163 -10.33 13.75 5.16
C VAL A 163 -11.13 12.66 5.86
N PHE A 164 -12.23 13.05 6.49
CA PHE A 164 -13.16 12.12 7.12
C PHE A 164 -14.26 11.76 6.14
N ILE A 165 -14.35 10.47 5.78
CA ILE A 165 -15.45 9.93 4.98
C ILE A 165 -16.45 9.27 5.93
N LYS A 166 -17.68 9.74 5.96
CA LYS A 166 -18.78 9.15 6.72
C LYS A 166 -19.75 8.44 5.78
N THR A 167 -19.78 7.11 5.87
CA THR A 167 -20.83 6.27 5.29
C THR A 167 -21.96 6.06 6.30
N LYS A 168 -23.01 5.32 5.92
CA LYS A 168 -24.10 4.94 6.84
C LYS A 168 -23.56 4.28 8.13
N GLU A 169 -22.57 3.40 7.99
CA GLU A 169 -22.06 2.58 9.09
C GLU A 169 -20.75 3.12 9.66
N ASN A 170 -19.83 3.60 8.81
CA ASN A 170 -18.43 3.76 9.17
C ASN A 170 -17.96 5.21 9.07
N LEU A 171 -17.05 5.60 9.97
CA LEU A 171 -16.23 6.81 9.84
C LEU A 171 -14.83 6.37 9.43
N ILE A 172 -14.41 6.79 8.24
CA ILE A 172 -13.13 6.40 7.63
C ILE A 172 -12.25 7.65 7.54
N PRO A 173 -11.28 7.81 8.46
CA PRO A 173 -10.30 8.87 8.36
C PRO A 173 -9.19 8.47 7.38
N ILE A 174 -8.93 9.33 6.40
CA ILE A 174 -7.81 9.25 5.47
C ILE A 174 -6.91 10.44 5.74
N ILE A 175 -5.63 10.19 5.97
CA ILE A 175 -4.62 11.24 6.09
C ILE A 175 -3.90 11.42 4.76
N SER A 176 -3.47 12.65 4.51
CA SER A 176 -2.51 12.99 3.47
C SER A 176 -1.43 13.88 4.07
N THR A 177 -0.18 13.58 3.73
CA THR A 177 0.97 14.43 4.06
C THR A 177 1.02 15.67 3.17
N ASN A 178 0.45 15.59 1.97
CA ASN A 178 0.29 16.72 1.08
C ASN A 178 -0.98 17.52 1.44
N THR A 179 -0.79 18.67 2.10
CA THR A 179 -1.94 19.49 2.53
C THR A 179 -2.56 20.32 1.43
N ILE A 180 -1.93 20.39 0.25
CA ILE A 180 -2.38 21.20 -0.89
C ILE A 180 -3.51 20.50 -1.63
N LEU A 181 -3.48 19.16 -1.69
CA LEU A 181 -4.50 18.35 -2.36
C LEU A 181 -5.91 18.67 -1.87
N SER A 182 -6.86 18.74 -2.79
CA SER A 182 -8.28 18.84 -2.47
C SER A 182 -8.79 17.54 -1.82
N ASP A 183 -9.91 17.67 -1.11
CA ASP A 183 -10.52 16.53 -0.42
C ASP A 183 -10.88 15.40 -1.42
N ILE A 184 -11.36 15.77 -2.61
CA ILE A 184 -11.80 14.80 -3.62
C ILE A 184 -10.61 14.11 -4.30
N GLU A 185 -9.49 14.82 -4.49
CA GLU A 185 -8.24 14.23 -5.01
C GLU A 185 -7.69 13.20 -4.03
N ILE A 186 -7.67 13.50 -2.72
CA ILE A 186 -7.26 12.52 -1.70
C ILE A 186 -8.13 11.27 -1.75
N ILE A 187 -9.46 11.45 -1.81
CA ILE A 187 -10.42 10.33 -1.87
C ILE A 187 -10.21 9.50 -3.14
N ASN A 188 -10.14 10.15 -4.30
CA ASN A 188 -10.00 9.46 -5.59
C ASN A 188 -8.66 8.76 -5.74
N THR A 189 -7.58 9.36 -5.23
CA THR A 189 -6.26 8.73 -5.22
C THR A 189 -6.26 7.52 -4.30
N TYR A 190 -6.83 7.63 -3.09
CA TYR A 190 -6.87 6.52 -2.15
C TYR A 190 -7.73 5.33 -2.62
N LYS A 191 -8.77 5.57 -3.44
CA LYS A 191 -9.56 4.48 -4.06
C LYS A 191 -8.69 3.52 -4.87
N LYS A 192 -7.65 4.02 -5.56
CA LYS A 192 -6.72 3.21 -6.37
C LYS A 192 -6.00 2.14 -5.56
N ARG A 193 -5.89 2.30 -4.24
CA ARG A 193 -5.35 1.26 -3.34
C ARG A 193 -6.11 -0.08 -3.48
N TRP A 194 -7.40 -0.07 -3.84
CA TRP A 194 -8.17 -1.30 -4.07
C TRP A 194 -7.58 -2.18 -5.18
N ASN A 195 -6.84 -1.60 -6.12
CA ASN A 195 -6.25 -2.33 -7.24
C ASN A 195 -5.29 -3.43 -6.78
N ILE A 196 -4.62 -3.28 -5.63
CA ILE A 196 -3.77 -4.35 -5.10
C ILE A 196 -4.60 -5.61 -4.77
N GLU A 197 -5.81 -5.45 -4.24
CA GLU A 197 -6.70 -6.56 -3.89
C GLU A 197 -7.22 -7.27 -5.14
N GLN A 198 -7.53 -6.49 -6.18
CA GLN A 198 -7.88 -7.01 -7.50
C GLN A 198 -6.71 -7.76 -8.14
N GLY A 199 -5.50 -7.18 -8.12
CA GLY A 199 -4.30 -7.84 -8.63
C GLY A 199 -3.99 -9.16 -7.92
N TYR A 200 -4.20 -9.25 -6.60
CA TYR A 200 -4.10 -10.53 -5.87
C TYR A 200 -5.16 -11.56 -6.28
N LYS A 201 -6.35 -11.13 -6.68
CA LYS A 201 -7.38 -12.03 -7.22
C LYS A 201 -6.90 -12.60 -8.56
N ASP A 202 -6.48 -11.73 -9.48
CA ASP A 202 -6.02 -12.12 -10.81
C ASP A 202 -4.78 -13.03 -10.74
N LEU A 203 -3.82 -12.70 -9.87
CA LEU A 203 -2.63 -13.52 -9.58
C LEU A 203 -2.99 -14.95 -9.19
N ARG A 204 -3.97 -15.13 -8.30
CA ARG A 204 -4.43 -16.45 -7.83
C ARG A 204 -5.19 -17.21 -8.90
N GLU A 205 -6.03 -16.50 -9.65
CA GLU A 205 -6.90 -17.08 -10.66
C GLU A 205 -6.10 -17.55 -11.88
N TYR A 206 -5.27 -16.66 -12.44
CA TYR A 206 -4.64 -16.86 -13.75
C TYR A 206 -3.14 -17.15 -13.69
N PHE A 207 -2.43 -16.69 -12.65
CA PHE A 207 -0.96 -16.73 -12.61
C PHE A 207 -0.38 -17.72 -11.59
N GLN A 208 -1.19 -18.68 -11.15
CA GLN A 208 -0.81 -19.76 -10.22
C GLN A 208 -0.23 -19.27 -8.88
N PHE A 209 -0.47 -18.02 -8.51
CA PHE A 209 0.03 -17.45 -7.26
C PHE A 209 -0.55 -18.20 -6.06
N GLY A 210 0.33 -18.68 -5.17
CA GLY A 210 -0.07 -19.44 -3.98
C GLY A 210 -0.52 -20.87 -4.23
N LYS A 211 -0.40 -21.40 -5.46
CA LYS A 211 -0.68 -22.82 -5.78
C LYS A 211 0.54 -23.74 -5.64
N GLU A 212 1.67 -23.19 -5.19
CA GLU A 212 2.92 -23.94 -5.03
C GLU A 212 2.88 -24.81 -3.77
N GLU A 213 3.12 -26.11 -3.95
CA GLU A 213 3.14 -27.10 -2.86
C GLU A 213 4.56 -27.37 -2.35
N ASN A 214 5.57 -26.87 -3.06
CA ASN A 214 6.96 -26.99 -2.64
C ASN A 214 7.20 -26.35 -1.26
N ARG A 215 7.93 -27.07 -0.40
CA ARG A 215 8.32 -26.60 0.94
C ARG A 215 9.67 -25.88 0.94
N ILE A 216 10.30 -25.77 -0.22
CA ILE A 216 11.60 -25.09 -0.40
C ILE A 216 11.32 -23.58 -0.54
N PHE A 217 11.93 -22.78 0.33
CA PHE A 217 11.72 -21.33 0.34
C PHE A 217 12.07 -20.67 -0.99
N GLU A 218 13.18 -21.09 -1.62
CA GLU A 218 13.64 -20.58 -2.90
C GLU A 218 12.64 -20.89 -4.01
N ALA A 219 12.01 -22.07 -3.98
CA ALA A 219 10.97 -22.44 -4.93
C ALA A 219 9.72 -21.55 -4.76
N LEU A 220 9.36 -21.21 -3.52
CA LEU A 220 8.27 -20.27 -3.25
C LEU A 220 8.59 -18.86 -3.76
N VAL A 221 9.81 -18.37 -3.53
CA VAL A 221 10.27 -17.09 -4.07
C VAL A 221 10.21 -17.12 -5.60
N ALA A 222 10.76 -18.15 -6.24
CA ALA A 222 10.75 -18.30 -7.69
C ALA A 222 9.33 -18.34 -8.26
N ARG A 223 8.41 -19.07 -7.62
CA ARG A 223 6.99 -19.08 -8.01
C ARG A 223 6.40 -17.68 -8.00
N ILE A 224 6.55 -16.96 -6.89
CA ILE A 224 5.96 -15.62 -6.74
C ILE A 224 6.56 -14.68 -7.79
N THR A 225 7.87 -14.72 -8.00
CA THR A 225 8.54 -13.93 -9.04
C THR A 225 7.97 -14.23 -10.43
N LEU A 226 7.79 -15.51 -10.79
CA LEU A 226 7.22 -15.89 -12.09
C LEU A 226 5.76 -15.44 -12.23
N SER A 227 4.95 -15.57 -11.17
CA SER A 227 3.56 -15.09 -11.17
C SER A 227 3.49 -13.57 -11.37
N PHE A 228 4.34 -12.81 -10.67
CA PHE A 228 4.41 -11.35 -10.78
C PHE A 228 4.89 -10.92 -12.17
N PHE A 229 5.91 -11.59 -12.70
CA PHE A 229 6.44 -11.33 -14.03
C PHE A 229 5.39 -11.56 -15.12
N ALA A 230 4.71 -12.71 -15.08
CA ALA A 230 3.65 -13.03 -16.04
C ALA A 230 2.46 -12.06 -15.92
N TYR A 231 2.07 -11.68 -14.69
CA TYR A 231 1.05 -10.66 -14.47
C TYR A 231 1.45 -9.32 -15.10
N ASN A 232 2.66 -8.82 -14.83
CA ASN A 232 3.14 -7.56 -15.37
C ASN A 232 3.19 -7.56 -16.90
N LEU A 233 3.65 -8.65 -17.51
CA LEU A 233 3.69 -8.79 -18.97
C LEU A 233 2.27 -8.73 -19.56
N THR A 234 1.32 -9.48 -18.98
CA THR A 234 -0.07 -9.45 -19.42
C THR A 234 -0.72 -8.09 -19.21
N SER A 235 -0.49 -7.43 -18.07
CA SER A 235 -0.95 -6.07 -17.80
C SER A 235 -0.43 -5.07 -18.83
N TYR A 236 0.84 -5.17 -19.20
CA TYR A 236 1.45 -4.33 -20.23
C TYR A 236 0.89 -4.60 -21.63
N ILE A 237 0.71 -5.87 -22.02
CA ILE A 237 0.08 -6.23 -23.30
C ILE A 237 -1.36 -5.70 -23.35
N ASN A 238 -2.11 -5.87 -22.25
CA ASN A 238 -3.47 -5.35 -22.15
C ASN A 238 -3.51 -3.84 -22.31
N ARG A 239 -2.54 -3.12 -21.73
CA ARG A 239 -2.38 -1.68 -21.89
C ARG A 239 -2.20 -1.30 -23.36
N ILE A 240 -1.20 -1.87 -24.04
CA ILE A 240 -0.88 -1.52 -25.44
C ILE A 240 -2.08 -1.79 -26.38
N ASN A 241 -2.86 -2.83 -26.09
CA ASN A 241 -3.99 -3.24 -26.92
C ASN A 241 -5.26 -2.42 -26.70
N ASN A 242 -5.42 -1.78 -25.53
CA ASN A 242 -6.68 -1.12 -25.15
C ASN A 242 -6.54 0.37 -24.83
N GLU A 243 -5.33 0.88 -24.58
CA GLU A 243 -5.10 2.32 -24.51
C GLU A 243 -5.05 2.92 -25.92
N PRO A 244 -5.60 4.14 -26.11
CA PRO A 244 -5.44 4.87 -27.36
C PRO A 244 -3.95 5.00 -27.69
N GLN A 245 -3.50 4.31 -28.73
CA GLN A 245 -2.15 4.45 -29.22
C GLN A 245 -2.02 5.85 -29.79
N THR A 246 -1.28 6.72 -29.09
CA THR A 246 -0.71 7.90 -29.74
C THR A 246 0.33 7.36 -30.70
N LEU A 247 -0.09 7.07 -31.93
CA LEU A 247 0.81 6.90 -33.06
C LEU A 247 1.52 8.25 -33.21
N GLY A 248 2.59 8.44 -32.43
CA GLY A 248 3.58 9.44 -32.73
C GLY A 248 4.07 9.10 -34.13
N GLU A 249 3.83 10.01 -35.07
CA GLU A 249 4.32 9.91 -36.45
C GLU A 249 5.86 9.77 -36.52
N LEU A 250 6.56 9.82 -35.38
CA LEU A 250 7.99 9.68 -35.23
C LEU A 250 8.59 8.35 -35.72
N PHE A 251 7.78 7.30 -35.90
CA PHE A 251 8.24 5.99 -36.39
C PHE A 251 7.43 5.46 -37.59
N ARG A 252 6.67 6.33 -38.26
CA ARG A 252 6.23 6.04 -39.62
C ARG A 252 7.30 6.55 -40.57
N ASP A 253 8.32 5.72 -40.76
CA ASP A 253 9.09 5.53 -42.01
C ASP A 253 9.96 4.27 -41.86
#